data_AF-A0A529X8R0-F1
#
_entry.id   AF-A0A529X8R0-F1
#
_cell.length_a   1.000
_cell.length_b   1.000
_cell.length_c   1.000
_cell.angle_alpha   90.00
_cell.angle_beta   90.00
_cell.angle_gamma   90.00
#
_symmetry.space_group_name_H-M   'P 1'
#
loop_
_entity.id
_entity.type
_entity.pdbx_description
1 polymer ?
#
loop_
_entity_poly.entity_id
_entity_poly.type
_entity_poly.pdbx_seq_one_letter_code
_entity_poly.pdbx_strand_id
1 'polypeptide(L)'
;NLFEGTLTGDELTAGTFAIQLRDAAFERRPGLRSYAGRKIVFGIRPEHLYDSSLESGRKYQTIPAKVTSIEELGSEHIVHLNIDAVRVDSGDPDAVRDFGLASNAVAKFEPESAVRSGSEIRLALDDT
;
A
#
# COMPACT_ATOMS: atom_id res chain seq x y z
N ASN A 1 2.23 -4.74 4.78
CA ASN A 1 2.52 -3.29 4.84
C ASN A 1 1.69 -2.66 5.95
N LEU A 2 2.32 -1.92 6.88
CA LEU A 2 1.64 -1.25 8.01
C LEU A 2 2.12 0.19 8.10
N PHE A 3 1.18 1.12 8.21
CA PHE A 3 1.49 2.56 8.16
C PHE A 3 0.63 3.37 9.13
N GLU A 4 1.17 4.52 9.55
CA GLU A 4 0.36 5.56 10.20
C GLU A 4 -0.47 6.32 9.15
N GLY A 5 -1.70 6.65 9.51
CA GLY A 5 -2.55 7.55 8.75
C GLY A 5 -3.53 8.30 9.64
N THR A 6 -4.22 9.29 9.08
CA THR A 6 -5.31 10.01 9.75
C THR A 6 -6.58 9.82 8.96
N LEU A 7 -7.62 9.33 9.62
CA LEU A 7 -8.95 9.18 9.02
C LEU A 7 -9.77 10.45 9.27
N THR A 8 -10.24 11.13 8.23
CA THR A 8 -11.12 12.30 8.33
C THR A 8 -12.38 12.04 7.53
N GLY A 9 -13.51 11.81 8.21
CA GLY A 9 -14.72 11.34 7.56
C GLY A 9 -14.50 9.92 6.99
N ASP A 10 -14.48 9.82 5.67
CA ASP A 10 -14.22 8.60 4.90
C ASP A 10 -12.88 8.61 4.14
N GLU A 11 -12.09 9.67 4.31
CA GLU A 11 -10.79 9.82 3.67
C GLU A 11 -9.65 9.44 4.64
N LEU A 12 -8.78 8.52 4.22
CA LEU A 12 -7.57 8.14 4.92
C LEU A 12 -6.36 8.86 4.31
N THR A 13 -5.69 9.70 5.09
CA THR A 13 -4.51 10.47 4.65
C THR A 13 -3.22 9.90 5.25
N ALA A 14 -2.17 9.81 4.44
CA ALA A 14 -0.82 9.45 4.85
C ALA A 14 0.21 10.17 3.96
N GLY A 15 1.14 10.89 4.60
CA GLY A 15 2.10 11.77 3.91
C GLY A 15 1.41 12.68 2.90
N THR A 16 1.76 12.53 1.62
CA THR A 16 1.23 13.32 0.50
C THR A 16 0.05 12.68 -0.26
N PHE A 17 -0.41 11.49 0.15
CA PHE A 17 -1.54 10.82 -0.52
C PHE A 17 -2.76 10.64 0.39
N ALA A 18 -3.90 10.48 -0.27
CA ALA A 18 -5.19 10.21 0.35
C ALA A 18 -5.86 9.01 -0.33
N ILE A 19 -6.62 8.25 0.45
CA ILE A 19 -7.37 7.07 0.03
C ILE A 19 -8.81 7.27 0.46
N GLN A 20 -9.74 7.20 -0.50
CA GLN A 20 -11.16 7.23 -0.21
C GLN A 20 -11.60 5.83 0.23
N LEU A 21 -12.00 5.66 1.48
CA LEU A 21 -12.52 4.38 1.96
C LEU A 21 -13.95 4.19 1.45
N ARG A 22 -14.24 3.03 0.89
CA ARG A 22 -15.61 2.66 0.50
C ARG A 22 -16.51 2.40 1.72
N ASP A 23 -17.83 2.56 1.52
CA ASP A 23 -18.85 2.29 2.54
C ASP A 23 -18.72 0.88 3.14
N ALA A 24 -18.33 -0.10 2.35
CA ALA A 24 -18.10 -1.48 2.79
C ALA A 24 -17.09 -1.57 3.97
N ALA A 25 -16.09 -0.70 4.03
CA ALA A 25 -15.14 -0.66 5.14
C ALA A 25 -15.83 -0.25 6.46
N PHE A 26 -16.76 0.71 6.38
CA PHE A 26 -17.55 1.19 7.53
C PHE A 26 -18.66 0.22 7.91
N GLU A 27 -19.25 -0.51 6.97
CA GLU A 27 -20.20 -1.57 7.26
C GLU A 27 -19.53 -2.73 8.00
N ARG A 28 -18.33 -3.14 7.55
CA ARG A 28 -17.54 -4.19 8.21
C ARG A 28 -16.99 -3.76 9.56
N ARG A 29 -16.66 -2.47 9.72
CA ARG A 29 -16.17 -1.90 10.98
C ARG A 29 -16.90 -0.59 11.31
N PRO A 30 -18.13 -0.65 11.85
CA PRO A 30 -18.91 0.56 12.18
C PRO A 30 -18.19 1.49 13.16
N GLY A 31 -17.40 0.93 14.07
CA GLY A 31 -16.58 1.68 15.02
C GLY A 31 -15.51 2.57 14.37
N LEU A 32 -15.17 2.36 13.10
CA LEU A 32 -14.16 3.13 12.39
C LEU A 32 -14.53 4.63 12.33
N ARG A 33 -15.82 4.96 12.26
CA ARG A 33 -16.30 6.36 12.29
C ARG A 33 -15.91 7.11 13.57
N SER A 34 -15.74 6.41 14.69
CA SER A 34 -15.29 7.01 15.96
C SER A 34 -13.80 7.41 15.97
N TYR A 35 -13.06 7.02 14.93
CA TYR A 35 -11.65 7.38 14.74
C TYR A 35 -11.45 8.60 13.83
N ALA A 36 -12.53 9.26 13.39
CA ALA A 36 -12.43 10.49 12.62
C ALA A 36 -11.60 11.56 13.36
N GLY A 37 -10.65 12.18 12.66
CA GLY A 37 -9.69 13.14 13.18
C GLY A 37 -8.55 12.53 14.03
N ARG A 38 -8.47 11.20 14.15
CA ARG A 38 -7.45 10.53 14.97
C ARG A 38 -6.41 9.84 14.10
N LYS A 39 -5.18 9.76 14.63
CA LYS A 39 -4.16 8.86 14.09
C LYS A 39 -4.60 7.41 14.26
N ILE A 40 -4.50 6.66 13.18
CA ILE A 40 -4.74 5.21 13.14
C ILE A 40 -3.56 4.52 12.48
N VAL A 41 -3.47 3.21 12.71
CA VAL A 41 -2.60 2.32 11.93
C VAL A 41 -3.48 1.60 10.92
N PHE A 42 -3.08 1.63 9.65
CA PHE A 42 -3.72 0.85 8.61
C PHE A 42 -2.72 -0.15 8.02
N GLY A 43 -3.26 -1.26 7.53
CA GLY A 43 -2.46 -2.31 6.92
C GLY A 43 -3.08 -2.75 5.60
N ILE A 44 -2.22 -2.96 4.62
CA ILE A 44 -2.60 -3.57 3.34
C ILE A 44 -1.65 -4.73 3.04
N ARG A 45 -2.23 -5.84 2.60
CA ARG A 45 -1.50 -7.03 2.21
C ARG A 45 -0.77 -6.78 0.87
N PRO A 46 0.43 -7.32 0.64
CA PRO A 46 1.16 -7.15 -0.62
C PRO A 46 0.37 -7.55 -1.87
N GLU A 47 -0.43 -8.60 -1.78
CA GLU A 47 -1.30 -9.13 -2.84
C GLU A 47 -2.53 -8.25 -3.14
N HIS A 48 -2.79 -7.22 -2.33
CA HIS A 48 -3.84 -6.22 -2.58
C HIS A 48 -3.27 -4.90 -3.14
N LEU A 49 -2.00 -4.90 -3.50
CA LEU A 49 -1.31 -3.81 -4.16
C LEU A 49 -0.96 -4.24 -5.59
N TYR A 50 -1.41 -3.46 -6.58
CA TYR A 50 -1.37 -3.84 -7.99
C TYR A 50 -0.61 -2.81 -8.83
N ASP A 51 -0.06 -3.27 -9.95
CA ASP A 51 0.33 -2.41 -11.05
C ASP A 51 -0.94 -1.82 -11.68
N SER A 52 -1.13 -0.50 -11.60
CA SER A 52 -2.33 0.15 -12.14
C SER A 52 -2.42 0.11 -13.67
N SER A 53 -1.34 -0.27 -14.36
CA SER A 53 -1.35 -0.47 -15.82
C SER A 53 -1.98 -1.80 -16.24
N LEU A 54 -2.10 -2.77 -15.32
CA LEU A 54 -2.69 -4.09 -15.56
C LEU A 54 -4.20 -4.10 -15.29
N GLU A 55 -4.90 -5.06 -15.88
CA GLU A 55 -6.36 -5.19 -15.75
C GLU A 55 -6.81 -5.40 -14.30
N SER A 56 -6.05 -6.17 -13.53
CA SER A 56 -6.27 -6.42 -12.10
C SER A 56 -6.32 -5.12 -11.30
N GLY A 57 -5.37 -4.21 -11.55
CA GLY A 57 -5.19 -2.95 -10.83
C GLY A 57 -6.06 -1.80 -11.34
N ARG A 58 -6.48 -1.82 -12.61
CA ARG A 58 -7.05 -0.65 -13.31
C ARG A 58 -8.33 -0.07 -12.71
N LYS A 59 -9.12 -0.90 -12.02
CA LYS A 59 -10.40 -0.52 -11.40
C LYS A 59 -10.24 0.14 -10.02
N TYR A 60 -9.05 0.07 -9.44
CA TYR A 60 -8.79 0.55 -8.10
C TYR A 60 -8.25 1.98 -8.10
N GLN A 61 -8.42 2.66 -6.97
CA GLN A 61 -7.76 3.94 -6.74
C GLN A 61 -6.24 3.76 -6.64
N THR A 62 -5.49 4.84 -6.91
CA THR A 62 -4.03 4.77 -7.00
C THR A 62 -3.34 5.80 -6.13
N ILE A 63 -2.19 5.44 -5.58
CA ILE A 63 -1.28 6.33 -4.86
C ILE A 63 0.08 6.42 -5.58
N PRO A 64 0.83 7.53 -5.43
CA PRO A 64 2.19 7.61 -5.93
C PRO A 64 3.11 6.65 -5.18
N ALA A 65 3.95 5.94 -5.92
CA ALA A 65 4.99 5.08 -5.36
C ALA A 65 6.24 5.08 -6.24
N LYS A 66 7.40 4.81 -5.64
CA LYS A 66 8.66 4.59 -6.36
C LYS A 66 9.12 3.16 -6.19
N VAL A 67 9.39 2.47 -7.29
CA VAL A 67 9.95 1.11 -7.26
C VAL A 67 11.42 1.18 -6.86
N THR A 68 11.82 0.46 -5.81
CA THR A 68 13.21 0.41 -5.34
C THR A 68 13.95 -0.82 -5.88
N SER A 69 13.31 -1.98 -5.82
CA SER A 69 13.84 -3.25 -6.33
C SER A 69 12.71 -4.21 -6.70
N ILE A 70 13.03 -5.20 -7.52
CA ILE A 70 12.11 -6.23 -8.00
C ILE A 70 12.82 -7.58 -7.84
N GLU A 71 12.14 -8.54 -7.21
CA GLU A 71 12.56 -9.94 -7.17
C GLU A 71 11.62 -10.77 -8.05
N GLU A 72 12.17 -11.42 -9.06
CA GLU A 72 11.41 -12.24 -10.00
C GLU A 72 11.31 -13.68 -9.46
N LEU A 73 10.11 -14.07 -9.02
CA LEU A 73 9.83 -15.39 -8.46
C LEU A 73 9.09 -16.30 -9.45
N GLY A 74 9.38 -16.15 -10.74
CA GLY A 74 8.85 -16.96 -11.84
C GLY A 74 7.38 -16.70 -12.16
N SER A 75 6.48 -16.94 -11.22
CA SER A 75 5.03 -16.72 -11.39
C SER A 75 4.57 -15.33 -10.95
N GLU A 76 5.44 -14.57 -10.27
CA GLU A 76 5.09 -13.30 -9.61
C GLU A 76 6.35 -12.45 -9.42
N HIS A 77 6.17 -11.13 -9.32
CA HIS A 77 7.22 -10.20 -8.95
C HIS A 77 7.00 -9.68 -7.52
N ILE A 78 7.99 -9.84 -6.65
CA ILE A 78 8.01 -9.16 -5.35
C ILE A 78 8.61 -7.77 -5.57
N VAL A 79 7.77 -6.76 -5.46
CA VAL A 79 8.13 -5.38 -5.78
C VAL A 79 8.27 -4.58 -4.50
N HIS A 80 9.50 -4.15 -4.24
CA HIS A 80 9.83 -3.26 -3.14
C HIS A 80 9.59 -1.81 -3.58
N LEU A 81 8.89 -1.06 -2.73
CA LEU A 81 8.37 0.26 -3.05
C LEU A 81 8.68 1.25 -1.92
N ASN A 82 8.82 2.51 -2.30
CA ASN A 82 8.72 3.66 -1.42
C ASN A 82 7.42 4.41 -1.69
N ILE A 83 6.58 4.51 -0.67
CA ILE A 83 5.41 5.38 -0.63
C ILE A 83 5.62 6.46 0.43
N ASP A 84 4.95 7.60 0.30
CA ASP A 84 5.05 8.65 1.30
C ASP A 84 4.13 8.37 2.51
N ALA A 85 4.51 7.38 3.32
CA ALA A 85 3.81 7.01 4.55
C ALA A 85 4.79 6.51 5.62
N VAL A 86 4.50 6.81 6.88
CA VAL A 86 5.31 6.37 8.01
C VAL A 86 5.03 4.89 8.28
N ARG A 87 6.03 4.02 8.06
CA ARG A 87 5.92 2.59 8.33
C ARG A 87 5.84 2.32 9.83
N VAL A 88 4.91 1.45 10.22
CA VAL A 88 4.78 0.94 11.58
C VAL A 88 5.43 -0.44 11.64
N ASP A 89 6.35 -0.61 12.58
CA ASP A 89 6.92 -1.92 12.91
C ASP A 89 5.92 -2.69 13.78
N SER A 90 5.47 -3.85 13.32
CA SER A 90 4.59 -4.74 14.11
C SER A 90 5.32 -5.50 15.21
N GLY A 91 6.66 -5.38 15.31
CA GLY A 91 7.49 -6.18 16.21
C GLY A 91 7.60 -7.64 15.75
N ASP A 92 7.31 -7.88 14.47
CA ASP A 92 7.38 -9.21 13.88
C ASP A 92 8.84 -9.53 13.53
N PRO A 93 9.44 -10.58 14.10
CA PRO A 93 10.86 -10.89 13.86
C PRO A 93 11.14 -11.32 12.41
N ASP A 94 10.11 -11.76 11.67
CA ASP A 94 10.20 -12.10 10.24
C ASP A 94 9.93 -10.89 9.34
N ALA A 95 9.52 -9.74 9.91
CA ALA A 95 9.45 -8.49 9.14
C ALA A 95 10.88 -8.09 8.75
N VAL A 96 11.18 -8.26 7.46
CA VAL A 96 12.47 -7.94 6.84
C VAL A 96 12.99 -6.58 7.34
N ARG A 97 14.05 -6.63 8.17
CA ARG A 97 14.78 -5.45 8.65
C ARG A 97 15.74 -5.02 7.55
N ASP A 98 15.30 -4.08 6.73
CA ASP A 98 16.13 -3.54 5.65
C ASP A 98 16.93 -2.33 6.16
N PHE A 99 18.25 -2.37 5.99
CA PHE A 99 19.21 -1.41 6.56
C PHE A 99 19.44 -0.25 5.58
N GLY A 100 18.79 0.90 5.83
CA GLY A 100 19.21 2.21 5.32
C GLY A 100 18.86 2.47 3.84
N LEU A 101 17.89 3.38 3.61
CA LEU A 101 17.17 3.63 2.33
C LEU A 101 16.08 2.60 1.98
N ALA A 102 15.68 1.82 2.99
CA ALA A 102 14.76 0.71 2.92
C ALA A 102 13.40 1.05 2.30
N SER A 103 13.01 0.26 1.31
CA SER A 103 11.62 0.16 0.87
C SER A 103 10.68 0.08 2.07
N ASN A 104 9.65 0.93 2.10
CA ASN A 104 8.68 0.95 3.19
C ASN A 104 7.39 0.17 2.85
N ALA A 105 7.25 -0.29 1.61
CA ALA A 105 6.16 -1.16 1.18
C ALA A 105 6.65 -2.30 0.28
N VAL A 106 5.90 -3.39 0.27
CA VAL A 106 6.09 -4.56 -0.59
C VAL A 106 4.77 -4.84 -1.29
N ALA A 107 4.80 -5.03 -2.60
CA ALA A 107 3.68 -5.49 -3.40
C ALA A 107 4.03 -6.80 -4.11
N LYS A 108 3.00 -7.54 -4.50
CA LYS A 108 3.14 -8.77 -5.27
C LYS A 108 2.42 -8.57 -6.61
N PHE A 109 3.20 -8.31 -7.65
CA PHE A 109 2.68 -8.03 -8.98
C PHE A 109 2.63 -9.29 -9.85
N GLU A 110 1.73 -9.28 -10.82
CA GLU A 110 1.69 -10.27 -11.88
C GLU A 110 2.99 -10.25 -12.71
N PRO A 111 3.41 -11.40 -13.28
CA PRO A 111 4.65 -11.50 -14.06
C PRO A 111 4.59 -10.66 -15.35
N GLU A 112 3.39 -10.30 -15.82
CA GLU A 112 3.17 -9.38 -16.95
C GLU A 112 3.49 -7.92 -16.62
N SER A 113 3.68 -7.56 -15.33
CA SER A 113 3.99 -6.19 -14.95
C SER A 113 5.33 -5.75 -15.55
N ALA A 114 5.29 -4.63 -16.28
CA ALA A 114 6.43 -4.07 -16.98
C ALA A 114 7.20 -3.01 -16.16
N VAL A 115 6.93 -2.90 -14.85
CA VAL A 115 7.61 -1.95 -13.95
C VAL A 115 9.10 -2.25 -13.85
N ARG A 116 9.90 -1.21 -13.59
CA ARG A 116 11.36 -1.32 -13.45
C ARG A 116 11.83 -0.63 -12.19
N SER A 117 12.91 -1.13 -11.59
CA SER A 117 13.59 -0.44 -10.49
C SER A 117 13.89 1.02 -10.84
N GLY A 118 13.61 1.93 -9.91
CA GLY A 118 13.74 3.37 -10.08
C GLY A 118 12.51 4.07 -10.69
N SER A 119 11.52 3.33 -11.19
CA SER A 119 10.32 3.92 -11.80
C SER A 119 9.43 4.58 -10.76
N GLU A 120 8.86 5.73 -11.12
CA GLU A 120 7.71 6.30 -10.44
C GLU A 120 6.44 5.71 -11.06
N ILE A 121 5.57 5.15 -10.21
CA ILE A 121 4.36 4.46 -10.64
C ILE A 121 3.14 5.00 -9.91
N ARG A 122 1.97 4.73 -10.49
CA ARG A 122 0.69 4.78 -9.78
C ARG A 122 0.40 3.39 -9.26
N LEU A 123 0.53 3.19 -7.96
CA LEU A 123 0.26 1.92 -7.28
C LEU A 123 -1.24 1.82 -7.00
N ALA A 124 -1.90 0.79 -7.55
CA ALA A 124 -3.31 0.54 -7.32
C ALA A 124 -3.50 -0.24 -6.00
N LEU A 125 -4.57 0.05 -5.26
CA LEU A 125 -4.85 -0.57 -3.97
C LEU A 125 -6.31 -1.01 -3.83
N ASP A 126 -6.50 -2.26 -3.41
CA ASP A 126 -7.83 -2.80 -3.09
C ASP A 126 -8.18 -2.55 -1.62
N ASP A 127 -9.20 -1.72 -1.41
CA ASP A 127 -9.73 -1.32 -0.11
C ASP A 127 -11.01 -2.08 0.32
N THR A 128 -11.35 -3.19 -0.36
CA THR A 128 -12.58 -3.97 -0.11
C THR A 128 -12.51 -5.00 1.03
#